data_AF-A0A7C1SNQ1-F1
#
_entry.id   AF-A0A7C1SNQ1-F1
#
_cell.length_a   1.000
_cell.length_b   1.000
_cell.length_c   1.000
_cell.angle_alpha   90.00
_cell.angle_beta   90.00
_cell.angle_gamma   90.00
#
_symmetry.space_group_name_H-M   'P 1'
#
loop_
_entity.id
_entity.type
_entity.pdbx_description
1 polymer ?
#
loop_
_entity_poly.entity_id
_entity_poly.type
_entity_poly.pdbx_seq_one_letter_code
_entity_poly.pdbx_strand_id
1 'polypeptide(L)'
;MNTLITYDIVSDKDGKLKDAAKIACNFWNRFIIPKTPIVIRLGTFKSKGFVIARAYKPYSNKGVVFGPIEFNVKYLDLYDALDIAGTVIHEIGHTLGIGWNKWMDMFDHLSGEFKDIYIKEIPALRSMMVETGYGPGTQYAHWDEGVFNLELMTGFKDPMEEVLPVTIAVMRLLGHTVIEELPKLTNLDELMEQVDGIVFSRSGDVEKIDKSYSEEAEIMEELYF
;
A
#
# COMPACT_ATOMS: atom_id res chain seq x y z
N MET A 1 13.68 16.62 -9.26
CA MET A 1 13.81 16.10 -7.89
C MET A 1 13.28 14.69 -7.92
N ASN A 2 14.08 13.70 -7.54
CA ASN A 2 13.60 12.31 -7.45
C ASN A 2 12.96 12.13 -6.08
N THR A 3 11.65 12.06 -6.08
CA THR A 3 10.77 11.75 -4.95
C THR A 3 10.92 10.27 -4.54
N LEU A 4 10.48 9.94 -3.33
CA LEU A 4 10.56 8.58 -2.79
C LEU A 4 9.53 8.37 -1.68
N ILE A 5 9.35 7.11 -1.28
CA ILE A 5 8.51 6.69 -0.16
C ILE A 5 9.42 6.42 1.05
N THR A 6 9.18 7.11 2.16
CA THR A 6 9.89 6.90 3.43
C THR A 6 8.87 6.74 4.53
N TYR A 7 9.32 6.44 5.75
CA TYR A 7 8.47 6.33 6.92
C TYR A 7 8.90 7.25 8.08
N ASP A 8 7.96 7.44 9.00
CA ASP A 8 8.06 8.00 10.34
C ASP A 8 7.42 7.02 11.33
N ILE A 9 8.11 6.73 12.44
CA ILE A 9 7.59 5.82 13.48
C ILE A 9 7.02 6.67 14.61
N VAL A 10 5.69 6.75 14.65
CA VAL A 10 4.91 7.49 15.66
C VAL A 10 4.87 6.74 16.98
N SER A 11 4.70 5.43 16.93
CA SER A 11 4.84 4.52 18.07
C SER A 11 5.19 3.12 17.56
N ASP A 12 5.83 2.32 18.40
CA ASP A 12 6.33 0.99 18.03
C ASP A 12 6.27 0.05 19.23
N LYS A 13 6.35 -1.25 18.95
CA LYS A 13 6.56 -2.31 19.92
C LYS A 13 7.82 -3.09 19.54
N ASP A 14 8.85 -2.94 20.37
CA ASP A 14 10.13 -3.66 20.26
C ASP A 14 10.83 -3.50 18.90
N GLY A 15 10.57 -2.41 18.18
CA GLY A 15 11.18 -2.11 16.88
C GLY A 15 10.53 -2.79 15.67
N LYS A 16 9.46 -3.57 15.87
CA LYS A 16 8.83 -4.36 14.80
C LYS A 16 8.27 -3.50 13.67
N LEU A 17 7.62 -2.37 13.98
CA LEU A 17 7.09 -1.49 12.95
C LEU A 17 8.20 -0.79 12.17
N LYS A 18 9.31 -0.45 12.83
CA LYS A 18 10.48 0.12 12.14
C LYS A 18 11.05 -0.84 11.10
N ASP A 19 11.18 -2.11 11.43
CA ASP A 19 11.73 -3.12 10.52
C ASP A 19 10.75 -3.38 9.35
N ALA A 20 9.46 -3.56 9.65
CA ALA A 20 8.43 -3.72 8.64
C ALA A 20 8.32 -2.51 7.69
N ALA A 21 8.36 -1.28 8.23
CA ALA A 21 8.27 -0.06 7.44
C ALA A 21 9.44 0.08 6.46
N LYS A 22 10.64 -0.35 6.87
CA LYS A 22 11.81 -0.37 5.99
C LYS A 22 11.59 -1.31 4.81
N ILE A 23 11.16 -2.55 5.07
CA ILE A 23 10.87 -3.55 4.02
C ILE A 23 9.78 -3.02 3.08
N ALA A 24 8.68 -2.51 3.63
CA ALA A 24 7.53 -2.05 2.87
C ALA A 24 7.83 -0.83 1.98
N CYS A 25 8.56 0.17 2.52
CA CYS A 25 8.99 1.31 1.70
C CYS A 25 9.99 0.88 0.62
N ASN A 26 10.87 -0.07 0.93
CA ASN A 26 11.84 -0.60 -0.03
C ASN A 26 11.16 -1.34 -1.18
N PHE A 27 10.15 -2.15 -0.87
CA PHE A 27 9.33 -2.85 -1.85
C PHE A 27 8.78 -1.88 -2.89
N TRP A 28 8.07 -0.82 -2.47
CA TRP A 28 7.52 0.14 -3.42
C TRP A 28 8.60 0.97 -4.12
N ASN A 29 9.64 1.42 -3.41
CA ASN A 29 10.73 2.20 -4.01
C ASN A 29 11.55 1.42 -5.06
N ARG A 30 11.52 0.08 -5.03
CA ARG A 30 12.09 -0.74 -6.11
C ARG A 30 11.34 -0.53 -7.42
N PHE A 31 10.01 -0.55 -7.37
CA PHE A 31 9.17 -0.53 -8.56
C PHE A 31 8.79 0.87 -9.01
N ILE A 32 8.69 1.83 -8.10
CA ILE A 32 8.11 3.15 -8.40
C ILE A 32 8.93 4.34 -7.87
N ILE A 33 8.87 5.44 -8.61
CA ILE A 33 9.16 6.79 -8.13
C ILE A 33 7.82 7.50 -7.97
N PRO A 34 7.41 7.89 -6.74
CA PRO A 34 6.10 8.48 -6.53
C PRO A 34 6.01 9.89 -7.12
N LYS A 35 4.84 10.38 -7.53
CA LYS A 35 4.73 11.74 -8.11
C LYS A 35 5.13 12.88 -7.15
N THR A 36 4.99 12.64 -5.85
CA THR A 36 5.37 13.51 -4.74
C THR A 36 6.09 12.68 -3.69
N PRO A 37 6.94 13.26 -2.82
CA PRO A 37 7.47 12.54 -1.67
C PRO A 37 6.32 12.02 -0.80
N ILE A 38 6.46 10.79 -0.31
CA ILE A 38 5.48 10.14 0.57
C ILE A 38 6.15 9.78 1.89
N VAL A 39 5.50 10.11 3.00
CA VAL A 39 5.89 9.68 4.35
C VAL A 39 4.79 8.80 4.93
N ILE A 40 5.09 7.53 5.15
CA ILE A 40 4.21 6.59 5.83
C ILE A 40 4.38 6.77 7.33
N ARG A 41 3.32 7.12 8.04
CA ARG A 41 3.36 7.39 9.47
C ARG A 41 2.81 6.19 10.21
N LEU A 42 3.70 5.35 10.73
CA LEU A 42 3.32 4.10 11.38
C LEU A 42 3.19 4.29 12.89
N GLY A 43 2.04 3.91 13.42
CA GLY A 43 1.76 3.89 14.84
C GLY A 43 1.15 2.57 15.28
N THR A 44 0.72 2.55 16.54
CA THR A 44 0.11 1.39 17.17
C THR A 44 -1.22 1.77 17.80
N PHE A 45 -2.16 0.83 17.79
CA PHE A 45 -3.39 0.93 18.57
C PHE A 45 -3.67 -0.35 19.33
N LYS A 46 -4.57 -0.27 20.32
CA LYS A 46 -4.97 -1.42 21.14
C LYS A 46 -6.44 -1.72 20.90
N SER A 47 -6.72 -2.88 20.32
CA SER A 47 -8.09 -3.40 20.20
C SER A 47 -8.11 -4.89 20.51
N LYS A 48 -9.17 -5.33 21.18
CA LYS A 48 -9.45 -6.76 21.40
C LYS A 48 -10.09 -7.43 20.18
N GLY A 49 -10.54 -6.63 19.20
CA GLY A 49 -11.19 -7.12 17.99
C GLY A 49 -10.24 -7.86 17.04
N PHE A 50 -10.72 -8.07 15.82
CA PHE A 50 -10.00 -8.78 14.76
C PHE A 50 -9.29 -7.85 13.76
N VAL A 51 -9.37 -6.54 13.96
CA VAL A 51 -8.68 -5.55 13.14
C VAL A 51 -7.16 -5.70 13.33
N ILE A 52 -6.46 -5.96 12.23
CA ILE A 52 -5.01 -6.12 12.16
C ILE A 52 -4.35 -4.74 12.09
N ALA A 53 -4.78 -3.93 11.13
CA ALA A 53 -4.27 -2.59 10.88
C ALA A 53 -5.40 -1.63 10.50
N ARG A 54 -5.10 -0.34 10.56
CA ARG A 54 -5.97 0.73 10.09
C ARG A 54 -5.19 1.64 9.16
N ALA A 55 -5.74 1.92 8.00
CA ALA A 55 -5.28 3.02 7.18
C ALA A 55 -6.25 4.20 7.24
N TYR A 56 -5.63 5.36 7.18
CA TYR A 56 -6.32 6.63 7.25
C TYR A 56 -6.23 7.32 5.90
N LYS A 57 -7.16 8.22 5.65
CA LYS A 57 -7.12 9.07 4.47
C LYS A 57 -5.79 9.83 4.41
N PRO A 58 -5.01 9.69 3.32
CA PRO A 58 -3.77 10.44 3.17
C PRO A 58 -4.02 11.94 3.13
N TYR A 59 -3.10 12.70 3.71
CA TYR A 59 -3.11 14.16 3.69
C TYR A 59 -1.82 14.73 3.09
N SER A 60 -1.82 16.01 2.77
CA SER A 60 -0.69 16.67 2.11
C SER A 60 -0.28 17.95 2.83
N ASN A 61 1.01 18.13 3.04
CA ASN A 61 1.58 19.36 3.56
C ASN A 61 2.87 19.71 2.82
N LYS A 62 2.98 20.95 2.34
CA LYS A 62 4.15 21.47 1.61
C LYS A 62 4.65 20.56 0.48
N GLY A 63 3.74 19.90 -0.24
CA GLY A 63 4.06 19.02 -1.36
C GLY A 63 4.51 17.61 -0.98
N VAL A 64 4.41 17.23 0.30
CA VAL A 64 4.64 15.87 0.81
C VAL A 64 3.29 15.26 1.15
N VAL A 65 3.07 14.02 0.73
CA VAL A 65 1.89 13.21 1.10
C VAL A 65 2.23 12.38 2.32
N PHE A 66 1.30 12.27 3.26
CA PHE A 66 1.44 11.46 4.47
C PHE A 66 0.37 10.38 4.46
N GLY A 67 0.78 9.12 4.62
CA GLY A 67 -0.09 7.96 4.74
C GLY A 67 -0.05 7.40 6.16
N PRO A 68 -1.03 7.71 7.03
CA PRO A 68 -1.06 7.21 8.39
C PRO A 68 -1.55 5.76 8.41
N ILE A 69 -0.83 4.93 9.16
CA ILE A 69 -1.17 3.52 9.38
C ILE A 69 -1.02 3.23 10.87
N GLU A 70 -2.02 2.60 11.48
CA GLU A 70 -1.90 2.07 12.84
C GLU A 70 -1.98 0.56 12.84
N PHE A 71 -1.05 -0.11 13.52
CA PHE A 71 -1.05 -1.56 13.67
C PHE A 71 -1.54 -1.98 15.06
N ASN A 72 -2.37 -3.00 15.13
CA ASN A 72 -2.88 -3.48 16.40
C ASN A 72 -1.78 -4.24 17.15
N VAL A 73 -1.48 -3.78 18.36
CA VAL A 73 -0.45 -4.37 19.24
C VAL A 73 -0.65 -5.87 19.47
N LYS A 74 -1.89 -6.36 19.45
CA LYS A 74 -2.23 -7.79 19.55
C LYS A 74 -1.56 -8.61 18.44
N TYR A 75 -1.57 -8.12 17.20
CA TYR A 75 -1.03 -8.84 16.05
C TYR A 75 0.48 -8.64 15.94
N LEU A 76 1.03 -7.53 16.44
CA LEU A 76 2.48 -7.39 16.59
C LEU A 76 3.10 -8.46 17.50
N ASP A 77 2.36 -9.09 18.40
CA ASP A 77 2.86 -10.24 19.18
C ASP A 77 2.86 -11.56 18.39
N LEU A 78 1.97 -11.68 17.42
CA LEU A 78 1.71 -12.92 16.69
C LEU A 78 2.51 -13.00 15.41
N TYR A 79 2.70 -11.86 14.75
CA TYR A 79 3.28 -11.74 13.42
C TYR A 79 4.79 -11.57 13.49
N ASP A 80 5.45 -12.10 12.48
CA ASP A 80 6.85 -11.79 12.20
C ASP A 80 6.98 -10.48 11.41
N ALA A 81 8.21 -10.13 11.03
CA ALA A 81 8.48 -8.88 10.33
C ALA A 81 7.91 -8.85 8.90
N LEU A 82 7.85 -10.00 8.22
CA LEU A 82 7.33 -10.10 6.86
C LEU A 82 5.80 -10.01 6.85
N ASP A 83 5.13 -10.69 7.78
CA ASP A 83 3.68 -10.57 7.98
C ASP A 83 3.24 -9.10 8.17
N ILE A 84 3.95 -8.38 9.06
CA ILE A 84 3.69 -6.95 9.32
C ILE A 84 4.02 -6.12 8.09
N ALA A 85 5.15 -6.40 7.42
CA ALA A 85 5.55 -5.68 6.22
C ALA A 85 4.54 -5.86 5.08
N GLY A 86 3.99 -7.05 4.88
CA GLY A 86 2.97 -7.32 3.86
C GLY A 86 1.72 -6.47 4.06
N THR A 87 1.18 -6.42 5.28
CA THR A 87 0.11 -5.48 5.62
C THR A 87 0.51 -4.03 5.34
N VAL A 88 1.71 -3.59 5.77
CA VAL A 88 2.13 -2.20 5.51
C VAL A 88 2.29 -1.94 4.00
N ILE A 89 2.74 -2.90 3.20
CA ILE A 89 2.86 -2.79 1.73
C ILE A 89 1.49 -2.55 1.11
N HIS A 90 0.48 -3.32 1.53
CA HIS A 90 -0.91 -3.15 1.11
C HIS A 90 -1.40 -1.72 1.38
N GLU A 91 -1.23 -1.23 2.60
CA GLU A 91 -1.70 0.12 2.99
C GLU A 91 -0.94 1.26 2.29
N ILE A 92 0.32 1.03 1.91
CA ILE A 92 1.06 1.96 1.05
C ILE A 92 0.43 2.00 -0.36
N GLY A 93 -0.11 0.88 -0.86
CA GLY A 93 -0.88 0.81 -2.11
C GLY A 93 -2.06 1.79 -2.11
N HIS A 94 -2.79 1.88 -1.00
CA HIS A 94 -3.80 2.92 -0.81
C HIS A 94 -3.16 4.30 -0.82
N THR A 95 -2.13 4.55 -0.02
CA THR A 95 -1.43 5.86 0.01
C THR A 95 -0.96 6.31 -1.40
N LEU A 96 -0.66 5.37 -2.28
CA LEU A 96 -0.26 5.62 -3.66
C LEU A 96 -1.40 5.96 -4.62
N GLY A 97 -2.66 5.66 -4.31
CA GLY A 97 -3.74 6.00 -5.24
C GLY A 97 -4.91 5.03 -5.28
N ILE A 98 -4.68 3.77 -4.92
CA ILE A 98 -5.69 2.72 -5.01
C ILE A 98 -6.82 3.04 -4.01
N GLY A 99 -8.07 3.00 -4.48
CA GLY A 99 -9.24 3.38 -3.68
C GLY A 99 -9.54 4.87 -3.59
N TRP A 100 -8.76 5.77 -4.24
CA TRP A 100 -9.05 7.21 -4.25
C TRP A 100 -9.77 7.69 -5.52
N ASN A 101 -10.09 8.98 -5.56
CA ASN A 101 -10.87 9.61 -6.63
C ASN A 101 -10.41 9.21 -8.04
N LYS A 102 -9.10 9.26 -8.34
CA LYS A 102 -8.61 8.90 -9.68
C LYS A 102 -8.83 7.42 -9.99
N TRP A 103 -8.68 6.54 -9.01
CA TRP A 103 -8.97 5.11 -9.12
C TRP A 103 -10.46 4.87 -9.38
N MET A 104 -11.33 5.55 -8.63
CA MET A 104 -12.79 5.47 -8.77
C MET A 104 -13.29 5.84 -10.17
N ASP A 105 -12.55 6.67 -10.90
CA ASP A 105 -12.88 7.02 -12.28
C ASP A 105 -12.51 5.93 -13.30
N MET A 106 -11.75 4.89 -12.90
CA MET A 106 -11.12 3.93 -13.81
C MET A 106 -11.99 2.76 -14.24
N PHE A 107 -13.03 2.45 -13.47
CA PHE A 107 -13.88 1.28 -13.67
C PHE A 107 -15.36 1.64 -13.60
N ASP A 108 -16.21 0.73 -14.05
CA ASP A 108 -17.65 0.79 -13.89
C ASP A 108 -18.04 0.28 -12.49
N HIS A 109 -18.75 1.07 -11.70
CA HIS A 109 -19.02 0.73 -10.28
C HIS A 109 -20.00 -0.42 -10.11
N LEU A 110 -20.80 -0.75 -11.14
CA LEU A 110 -21.74 -1.87 -11.05
C LEU A 110 -21.04 -3.21 -11.30
N SER A 111 -20.09 -3.24 -12.23
CA SER A 111 -19.42 -4.46 -12.69
C SER A 111 -18.00 -4.64 -12.13
N GLY A 112 -17.34 -3.57 -11.68
CA GLY A 112 -15.93 -3.58 -11.30
C GLY A 112 -14.96 -3.60 -12.50
N GLU A 113 -15.48 -3.64 -13.73
CA GLU A 113 -14.67 -3.74 -14.95
C GLU A 113 -14.00 -2.40 -15.31
N PHE A 114 -12.73 -2.45 -15.72
CA PHE A 114 -12.00 -1.26 -16.15
C PHE A 114 -12.52 -0.70 -17.47
N LYS A 115 -12.58 0.63 -17.58
CA LYS A 115 -13.00 1.32 -18.81
C LYS A 115 -11.94 1.17 -19.89
N ASP A 116 -12.40 1.08 -21.15
CA ASP A 116 -11.55 0.88 -22.34
C ASP A 116 -10.37 1.85 -22.46
N ILE A 117 -10.53 3.10 -22.00
CA ILE A 117 -9.46 4.09 -22.07
C ILE A 117 -8.25 3.66 -21.23
N TYR A 118 -8.47 3.09 -20.05
CA TYR A 118 -7.40 2.61 -19.17
C TYR A 118 -6.87 1.25 -19.62
N ILE A 119 -7.72 0.39 -20.18
CA ILE A 119 -7.30 -0.88 -20.80
C ILE A 119 -6.36 -0.62 -21.99
N LYS A 120 -6.57 0.44 -22.78
CA LYS A 120 -5.65 0.79 -23.88
C LYS A 120 -4.25 1.16 -23.37
N GLU A 121 -4.17 1.78 -22.20
CA GLU A 121 -2.89 2.15 -21.57
C GLU A 121 -2.24 0.95 -20.86
N ILE A 122 -3.03 0.11 -20.19
CA ILE A 122 -2.59 -1.12 -19.51
C ILE A 122 -3.51 -2.28 -19.93
N PRO A 123 -3.15 -3.03 -20.99
CA PRO A 123 -4.00 -4.10 -21.53
C PRO A 123 -4.37 -5.20 -20.54
N ALA A 124 -3.51 -5.45 -19.53
CA ALA A 124 -3.78 -6.45 -18.49
C ALA A 124 -5.03 -6.13 -17.66
N LEU A 125 -5.44 -4.86 -17.56
CA LEU A 125 -6.66 -4.45 -16.84
C LEU A 125 -7.94 -5.05 -17.41
N ARG A 126 -7.93 -5.53 -18.67
CA ARG A 126 -9.08 -6.25 -19.25
C ARG A 126 -9.45 -7.51 -18.46
N SER A 127 -8.47 -8.13 -17.80
CA SER A 127 -8.66 -9.32 -17.00
C SER A 127 -8.73 -9.01 -15.50
N MET A 128 -8.78 -7.73 -15.13
CA MET A 128 -8.87 -7.28 -13.76
C MET A 128 -10.26 -6.77 -13.44
N MET A 129 -10.68 -6.98 -12.19
CA MET A 129 -11.95 -6.50 -11.65
C MET A 129 -11.68 -5.85 -10.29
N VAL A 130 -12.37 -4.73 -10.04
CA VAL A 130 -12.40 -4.07 -8.75
C VAL A 130 -13.51 -4.66 -7.89
N GLU A 131 -13.26 -4.81 -6.59
CA GLU A 131 -14.23 -5.28 -5.62
C GLU A 131 -15.49 -4.39 -5.60
N THR A 132 -16.67 -5.01 -5.73
CA THR A 132 -17.96 -4.29 -5.76
C THR A 132 -18.91 -4.70 -4.64
N GLY A 133 -18.54 -5.69 -3.83
CA GLY A 133 -19.23 -6.15 -2.63
C GLY A 133 -18.60 -5.64 -1.33
N TYR A 134 -18.95 -6.31 -0.23
CA TYR A 134 -18.53 -6.00 1.14
C TYR A 134 -18.93 -4.59 1.62
N GLY A 135 -18.24 -4.09 2.64
CA GLY A 135 -18.52 -2.80 3.26
C GLY A 135 -17.71 -1.65 2.64
N PRO A 136 -17.97 -0.39 3.05
CA PRO A 136 -17.29 0.79 2.51
C PRO A 136 -15.76 0.82 2.65
N GLY A 137 -15.20 0.04 3.58
CA GLY A 137 -13.75 -0.09 3.75
C GLY A 137 -13.11 -1.04 2.73
N THR A 138 -13.89 -1.84 2.00
CA THR A 138 -13.39 -2.85 1.07
C THR A 138 -13.87 -2.56 -0.35
N GLN A 139 -15.16 -2.23 -0.50
CA GLN A 139 -15.79 -1.94 -1.78
C GLN A 139 -15.05 -0.83 -2.53
N TYR A 140 -14.78 -1.05 -3.81
CA TYR A 140 -14.16 -0.11 -4.74
C TYR A 140 -12.71 0.30 -4.44
N ALA A 141 -12.13 -0.19 -3.35
CA ALA A 141 -10.75 0.10 -2.95
C ALA A 141 -9.80 -1.05 -3.25
N HIS A 142 -10.31 -2.22 -3.66
CA HIS A 142 -9.51 -3.44 -3.77
C HIS A 142 -9.69 -4.12 -5.12
N TRP A 143 -8.78 -5.03 -5.45
CA TRP A 143 -9.09 -6.06 -6.42
C TRP A 143 -10.20 -6.96 -5.87
N ASP A 144 -11.04 -7.48 -6.78
CA ASP A 144 -12.13 -8.37 -6.40
C ASP A 144 -11.62 -9.62 -5.67
N GLU A 145 -12.11 -9.82 -4.44
CA GLU A 145 -11.66 -10.89 -3.55
C GLU A 145 -11.94 -12.27 -4.14
N GLY A 146 -13.13 -12.46 -4.72
CA GLY A 146 -13.57 -13.73 -5.27
C GLY A 146 -12.82 -14.15 -6.53
N VAL A 147 -12.24 -13.19 -7.25
CA VAL A 147 -11.47 -13.43 -8.48
C VAL A 147 -9.97 -13.53 -8.19
N PHE A 148 -9.43 -12.71 -7.29
CA PHE A 148 -7.98 -12.56 -7.10
C PHE A 148 -7.44 -13.07 -5.77
N ASN A 149 -8.28 -13.36 -4.78
CA ASN A 149 -8.02 -14.02 -3.49
C ASN A 149 -6.66 -13.69 -2.83
N LEU A 150 -5.57 -14.32 -3.30
CA LEU A 150 -4.22 -14.12 -2.74
C LEU A 150 -3.54 -12.81 -3.19
N GLU A 151 -4.15 -12.00 -4.04
CA GLU A 151 -3.49 -10.77 -4.48
C GLU A 151 -3.36 -9.76 -3.33
N LEU A 152 -2.16 -9.19 -3.16
CA LEU A 152 -1.80 -8.19 -2.15
C LEU A 152 -2.86 -7.13 -1.83
N MET A 153 -3.57 -6.61 -2.83
CA MET A 153 -4.54 -5.52 -2.74
C MET A 153 -5.99 -6.02 -2.84
N THR A 154 -6.28 -7.27 -2.47
CA THR A 154 -7.64 -7.69 -2.12
C THR A 154 -8.00 -7.21 -0.70
N GLY A 155 -9.25 -7.32 -0.28
CA GLY A 155 -9.76 -6.66 0.93
C GLY A 155 -9.50 -7.41 2.23
N PHE A 156 -8.97 -8.63 2.16
CA PHE A 156 -8.72 -9.48 3.31
C PHE A 156 -7.27 -9.99 3.30
N LYS A 157 -6.63 -9.95 4.47
CA LYS A 157 -5.26 -10.43 4.64
C LYS A 157 -5.20 -11.94 4.46
N ASP A 158 -4.35 -12.40 3.56
CA ASP A 158 -4.03 -13.83 3.41
C ASP A 158 -2.59 -14.15 3.89
N PRO A 159 -2.33 -15.32 4.50
CA PRO A 159 -0.97 -15.74 4.85
C PRO A 159 -0.01 -15.95 3.66
N MET A 160 -0.52 -16.16 2.44
CA MET A 160 0.31 -16.47 1.26
C MET A 160 0.07 -15.48 0.11
N GLU A 161 0.12 -14.19 0.42
CA GLU A 161 -0.11 -13.12 -0.56
C GLU A 161 0.85 -13.16 -1.75
N GLU A 162 0.34 -12.73 -2.89
CA GLU A 162 1.00 -12.67 -4.19
C GLU A 162 0.81 -11.29 -4.80
N VAL A 163 1.75 -10.85 -5.62
CA VAL A 163 1.64 -9.56 -6.33
C VAL A 163 1.46 -9.84 -7.81
N LEU A 164 0.38 -9.32 -8.40
CA LEU A 164 0.19 -9.34 -9.84
C LEU A 164 0.99 -8.23 -10.52
N PRO A 165 1.53 -8.46 -11.73
CA PRO A 165 2.19 -7.40 -12.53
C PRO A 165 1.36 -6.14 -12.69
N VAL A 166 0.03 -6.29 -12.80
CA VAL A 166 -0.89 -5.18 -13.00
C VAL A 166 -0.99 -4.25 -11.78
N THR A 167 -0.77 -4.76 -10.56
CA THR A 167 -0.75 -3.98 -9.30
C THR A 167 0.39 -2.98 -9.30
N ILE A 168 1.55 -3.35 -9.87
CA ILE A 168 2.65 -2.41 -10.09
C ILE A 168 2.35 -1.48 -11.26
N ALA A 169 1.88 -2.03 -12.39
CA ALA A 169 1.66 -1.25 -13.61
C ALA A 169 0.64 -0.13 -13.43
N VAL A 170 -0.44 -0.36 -12.68
CA VAL A 170 -1.53 0.62 -12.46
C VAL A 170 -1.05 1.91 -11.79
N MET A 171 0.10 1.88 -11.11
CA MET A 171 0.74 3.06 -10.52
C MET A 171 1.03 4.15 -11.57
N ARG A 172 1.25 3.78 -12.84
CA ARG A 172 1.36 4.75 -13.95
C ARG A 172 0.10 5.56 -14.13
N LEU A 173 -1.05 4.88 -14.13
CA LEU A 173 -2.36 5.51 -14.24
C LEU A 173 -2.65 6.38 -13.02
N LEU A 174 -2.07 6.09 -11.85
CA LEU A 174 -2.19 6.93 -10.66
C LEU A 174 -1.23 8.15 -10.66
N GLY A 175 -0.37 8.24 -11.69
CA GLY A 175 0.55 9.35 -11.95
C GLY A 175 1.96 9.14 -11.42
N HIS A 176 2.28 7.95 -10.92
CA HIS A 176 3.61 7.59 -10.45
C HIS A 176 4.45 7.08 -11.63
N THR A 177 5.77 7.10 -11.49
CA THR A 177 6.65 6.53 -12.50
C THR A 177 7.01 5.11 -12.10
N VAL A 178 6.62 4.11 -12.90
CA VAL A 178 7.07 2.73 -12.74
C VAL A 178 8.46 2.59 -13.38
N ILE A 179 9.45 2.27 -12.56
CA ILE A 179 10.88 2.14 -12.94
C ILE A 179 11.33 0.69 -13.11
N GLU A 180 10.61 -0.26 -12.51
CA GLU A 180 10.80 -1.70 -12.70
C GLU A 180 9.42 -2.34 -12.86
N GLU A 181 9.27 -3.22 -13.85
CA GLU A 181 8.04 -4.00 -14.04
C GLU A 181 8.18 -5.34 -13.31
N LEU A 182 7.11 -5.80 -12.70
CA LEU A 182 7.05 -7.16 -12.20
C LEU A 182 6.74 -8.11 -13.37
N PRO A 183 7.60 -9.09 -13.69
CA PRO A 183 7.47 -9.86 -14.94
C PRO A 183 6.36 -10.91 -14.91
N LYS A 184 5.97 -11.38 -13.72
CA LYS A 184 4.96 -12.42 -13.50
C LYS A 184 4.39 -12.29 -12.10
N LEU A 185 3.26 -12.94 -11.86
CA LEU A 185 2.77 -13.18 -10.51
C LEU A 185 3.89 -13.79 -9.67
N THR A 186 4.13 -13.19 -8.51
CA THR A 186 5.23 -13.56 -7.61
C THR A 186 4.74 -13.48 -6.18
N ASN A 187 5.14 -14.43 -5.35
CA ASN A 187 4.84 -14.43 -3.92
C ASN A 187 5.42 -13.18 -3.24
N LEU A 188 4.66 -12.59 -2.32
CA LEU A 188 5.03 -11.35 -1.66
C LEU A 188 6.29 -11.51 -0.80
N ASP A 189 6.45 -12.62 -0.09
CA ASP A 189 7.63 -12.88 0.74
C ASP A 189 8.89 -12.93 -0.12
N GLU A 190 8.84 -13.59 -1.28
CA GLU A 190 9.96 -13.61 -2.23
C GLU A 190 10.37 -12.19 -2.64
N LEU A 191 9.40 -11.30 -2.87
CA LEU A 191 9.67 -9.90 -3.22
C LEU A 191 10.23 -9.10 -2.04
N MET A 192 9.75 -9.36 -0.82
CA MET A 192 10.21 -8.72 0.40
C MET A 192 11.64 -9.14 0.76
N GLU A 193 11.97 -10.43 0.66
CA GLU A 193 13.31 -10.96 0.89
C GLU A 193 14.34 -10.36 -0.08
N GLN A 194 13.95 -10.12 -1.34
CA GLN A 194 14.82 -9.48 -2.34
C GLN A 194 15.15 -8.02 -2.02
N VAL A 195 14.33 -7.35 -1.21
CA VAL A 195 14.54 -5.94 -0.82
C VAL A 195 14.98 -5.76 0.63
N ASP A 196 15.04 -6.86 1.39
CA ASP A 196 15.61 -6.84 2.74
C ASP A 196 17.11 -6.53 2.67
N GLY A 197 17.59 -5.76 3.64
CA GLY A 197 18.97 -5.27 3.67
C GLY A 197 19.33 -4.20 2.64
N ILE A 198 18.47 -3.90 1.64
CA ILE A 198 18.72 -2.78 0.72
C ILE A 198 18.63 -1.47 1.48
N VAL A 199 19.71 -0.68 1.40
CA VAL A 199 19.70 0.73 1.81
C VAL A 199 19.62 1.55 0.54
N PHE A 200 18.43 2.06 0.21
CA PHE A 200 18.31 2.99 -0.91
C PHE A 200 19.15 4.22 -0.62
N SER A 201 20.13 4.49 -1.48
CA SER A 201 21.22 5.47 -1.31
C SER A 201 20.78 6.94 -1.35
N ARG A 202 19.53 7.24 -1.01
CA ARG A 202 18.88 8.56 -1.13
C ARG A 202 18.68 9.25 0.23
N SER A 203 19.42 8.84 1.26
CA SER A 203 19.32 9.38 2.62
C SER A 203 19.38 10.91 2.69
N GLY A 204 20.20 11.56 1.85
CA GLY A 204 20.32 13.03 1.85
C GLY A 204 19.09 13.81 1.35
N ASP A 205 18.20 13.18 0.58
CA ASP A 205 16.92 13.79 0.19
C ASP A 205 15.81 13.50 1.22
N VAL A 206 15.89 12.35 1.91
CA VAL A 206 15.01 11.97 3.01
C VAL A 206 15.17 12.89 4.22
N GLU A 207 16.41 13.28 4.54
CA GLU A 207 16.73 14.14 5.68
C GLU A 207 16.11 15.54 5.60
N LYS A 208 15.73 16.00 4.40
CA LYS A 208 15.12 17.32 4.17
C LYS A 208 13.60 17.31 4.30
N ILE A 209 12.99 16.13 4.36
CA ILE A 209 11.53 15.99 4.49
C ILE A 209 11.16 16.17 5.96
N ASP A 210 10.22 17.06 6.25
CA ASP A 210 9.57 17.07 7.55
C ASP A 210 8.65 15.84 7.65
N LYS A 211 9.10 14.84 8.39
CA LYS A 211 8.40 13.57 8.57
C LYS A 211 7.35 13.63 9.69
N SER A 212 7.43 14.66 10.54
CA SER A 212 6.71 14.72 11.80
C SER A 212 5.34 15.39 11.72
N TYR A 213 5.02 16.02 10.58
CA TYR A 213 3.75 16.70 10.38
C TYR A 213 2.56 15.73 10.56
N SER A 214 1.56 16.20 11.29
CA SER A 214 0.39 15.43 11.67
C SER A 214 -0.88 16.27 11.64
N GLU A 215 -1.97 15.70 11.16
CA GLU A 215 -3.32 16.22 11.32
C GLU A 215 -4.30 15.08 11.61
N GLU A 216 -5.50 15.41 12.09
CA GLU A 216 -6.57 14.42 12.25
C GLU A 216 -7.02 13.92 10.88
N ALA A 217 -7.01 12.60 10.71
CA ALA A 217 -7.43 11.94 9.49
C ALA A 217 -8.55 10.94 9.81
N GLU A 218 -9.44 10.74 8.85
CA GLU A 218 -10.54 9.76 8.93
C GLU A 218 -10.00 8.34 8.70
N ILE A 219 -10.48 7.36 9.47
CA ILE A 219 -10.22 5.94 9.21
C ILE A 219 -10.96 5.58 7.93
N MET A 220 -10.20 5.08 6.95
CA MET A 220 -10.75 4.68 5.66
C MET A 220 -10.91 3.17 5.59
N GLU A 221 -9.98 2.47 6.21
CA GLU A 221 -9.94 1.03 6.19
C GLU A 221 -9.53 0.46 7.54
N GLU A 222 -10.18 -0.65 7.87
CA GLU A 222 -9.75 -1.56 8.92
C GLU A 222 -9.47 -2.88 8.21
N LEU A 223 -8.22 -3.35 8.24
CA LEU A 223 -7.85 -4.60 7.59
C LEU A 223 -8.14 -5.78 8.50
N TYR A 224 -8.73 -6.84 7.92
CA TYR A 224 -9.13 -8.07 8.60
C TYR A 224 -8.43 -9.29 7.99
N PHE A 225 -8.49 -10.41 8.71
CA PHE A 225 -8.30 -11.75 8.14
C PHE A 225 -9.56 -12.22 7.41
#